data_AF-A0A2V8L997-F1
#
_entry.id   AF-A0A2V8L997-F1
#
_cell.length_a   1.000
_cell.length_b   1.000
_cell.length_c   1.000
_cell.angle_alpha   90.00
_cell.angle_beta   90.00
_cell.angle_gamma   90.00
#
_symmetry.space_group_name_H-M   'P 1'
#
loop_
_entity.id
_entity.type
_entity.pdbx_description
1 polymer ?
#
loop_
_entity_poly.entity_id
_entity_poly.type
_entity_poly.pdbx_seq_one_letter_code
_entity_poly.pdbx_strand_id
1 'polypeptide(L)'
;TTPTSGRVKEEERNVHVSAFMYAASREADNDFHLIIGRDPKAAPEVYMTVELSGLPPGNSPSFTQLKAARDAFKQFFKANAGGTLPGLTYDFYHPPVPVQIDGSLFFDMTHATGSRPGPPSLKSRMPVIWEVHPITKILLK
;
A
#
# COMPACT_ATOMS: atom_id res chain seq x y z
N THR A 1 -1.50 7.42 -24.94
CA THR A 1 -0.03 7.49 -25.16
C THR A 1 0.62 6.46 -24.27
N THR A 2 1.64 5.75 -24.75
CA THR A 2 2.45 4.89 -23.87
C THR A 2 3.12 5.81 -22.84
N PRO A 3 3.07 5.51 -21.54
CA PRO A 3 3.75 6.34 -20.54
C PRO A 3 5.24 6.43 -20.90
N THR A 4 5.74 7.64 -21.11
CA THR A 4 7.13 7.92 -21.48
C THR A 4 8.02 8.17 -20.27
N SER A 5 7.48 8.08 -19.06
CA SER A 5 8.27 8.10 -17.83
C SER A 5 9.04 6.79 -17.78
N GLY A 6 10.27 6.79 -18.29
CA GLY A 6 11.16 5.64 -18.15
C GLY A 6 11.29 5.30 -16.68
N ARG A 7 11.06 4.03 -16.33
CA ARG A 7 11.24 3.54 -14.96
C ARG A 7 12.70 3.73 -14.56
N VAL A 8 12.94 4.16 -13.32
CA VAL A 8 14.31 4.08 -12.79
C VAL A 8 14.64 2.61 -12.50
N LYS A 9 15.93 2.26 -12.51
CA LYS A 9 16.38 0.86 -12.40
C LYS A 9 15.82 0.15 -11.15
N GLU A 10 15.64 0.88 -10.06
CA GLU A 10 15.10 0.37 -8.82
C GLU A 10 13.65 -0.09 -8.94
N GLU A 11 12.85 0.55 -9.80
CA GLU A 11 11.45 0.18 -10.02
C GLU A 11 11.31 -1.15 -10.77
N GLU A 12 12.34 -1.60 -11.49
CA GLU A 12 12.35 -2.93 -12.11
C GLU A 12 12.41 -4.07 -11.07
N ARG A 13 12.59 -3.74 -9.79
CA ARG A 13 12.68 -4.71 -8.71
C ARG A 13 11.31 -5.01 -8.12
N ASN A 14 11.04 -6.30 -7.97
CA ASN A 14 10.00 -6.78 -7.07
C ASN A 14 10.58 -6.97 -5.67
N VAL A 15 9.77 -6.71 -4.66
CA VAL A 15 10.13 -6.82 -3.24
C VAL A 15 9.17 -7.76 -2.51
N HIS A 16 9.69 -8.39 -1.47
CA HIS A 16 8.94 -9.12 -0.45
C HIS A 16 9.16 -8.41 0.88
N VAL A 17 8.08 -7.93 1.51
CA VAL A 17 8.13 -7.13 2.73
C VAL A 17 7.32 -7.82 3.82
N SER A 18 7.90 -7.99 5.01
CA SER A 18 7.19 -8.38 6.23
C SER A 18 7.14 -7.18 7.17
N ALA A 19 5.94 -6.74 7.54
CA ALA A 19 5.70 -5.48 8.23
C ALA A 19 4.38 -5.53 9.04
N PHE A 20 3.98 -4.38 9.58
CA PHE A 20 2.70 -4.18 10.24
C PHE A 20 1.95 -3.04 9.55
N MET A 21 0.68 -3.23 9.25
CA MET A 21 -0.23 -2.21 8.71
C MET A 21 -0.85 -1.41 9.86
N TYR A 22 -0.56 -0.11 9.88
CA TYR A 22 -0.98 0.83 10.91
C TYR A 22 -2.22 1.63 10.52
N ALA A 23 -2.39 1.90 9.23
CA ALA A 23 -3.56 2.62 8.74
C ALA A 23 -3.88 2.22 7.31
N ALA A 24 -5.13 2.41 6.91
CA ALA A 24 -5.54 2.29 5.52
C ALA A 24 -6.60 3.33 5.15
N SER A 25 -6.57 3.80 3.90
CA SER A 25 -7.61 4.60 3.26
C SER A 25 -7.92 4.04 1.89
N ARG A 26 -9.07 4.42 1.34
CA ARG A 26 -9.42 4.23 -0.07
C ARG A 26 -9.34 5.57 -0.77
N GLU A 27 -8.63 5.60 -1.89
CA GLU A 27 -8.44 6.79 -2.71
C GLU A 27 -9.52 6.92 -3.80
N ALA A 28 -9.56 8.08 -4.45
CA ALA A 28 -10.58 8.42 -5.44
C ALA A 28 -10.50 7.57 -6.72
N ASP A 29 -9.32 7.10 -7.09
CA ASP A 29 -9.06 6.17 -8.18
C ASP A 29 -9.35 4.70 -7.80
N ASN A 30 -9.86 4.48 -6.59
CA ASN A 30 -10.21 3.19 -6.00
C ASN A 30 -9.00 2.38 -5.53
N ASP A 31 -7.82 2.97 -5.45
CA ASP A 31 -6.67 2.35 -4.79
C ASP A 31 -6.93 2.31 -3.27
N PHE A 32 -6.33 1.34 -2.59
CA PHE A 32 -6.22 1.41 -1.13
C PHE A 32 -4.80 1.77 -0.75
N HIS A 33 -4.62 2.93 -0.13
CA HIS A 33 -3.38 3.32 0.51
C HIS A 33 -3.26 2.62 1.85
N LEU A 34 -2.19 1.85 2.02
CA LEU A 34 -1.87 1.22 3.31
C LEU A 34 -0.60 1.85 3.85
N ILE A 35 -0.61 2.21 5.13
CA ILE A 35 0.58 2.63 5.85
C ILE A 35 1.15 1.42 6.57
N ILE A 36 2.30 0.95 6.10
CA ILE A 36 3.03 -0.13 6.75
C ILE A 36 4.24 0.41 7.50
N GLY A 37 4.66 -0.30 8.54
CA GLY A 37 5.86 0.01 9.30
C GLY A 37 6.47 -1.20 9.97
N ARG A 38 7.56 -0.95 10.68
CA ARG A 38 8.22 -1.95 11.54
C ARG A 38 7.33 -2.41 12.70
N ASP A 39 7.80 -3.41 13.45
CA ASP A 39 7.17 -3.87 14.69
C ASP A 39 6.84 -2.68 15.63
N PRO A 40 5.64 -2.60 16.21
CA PRO A 40 5.25 -1.49 17.10
C PRO A 40 6.11 -1.36 18.35
N LYS A 41 6.91 -2.38 18.69
CA LYS A 41 7.89 -2.35 19.79
C LYS A 41 9.26 -1.83 19.36
N ALA A 42 9.50 -1.65 18.05
CA ALA A 42 10.79 -1.20 17.52
C ALA A 42 10.86 0.33 17.38
N ALA A 43 11.91 0.93 17.94
CA ALA A 43 12.18 2.37 17.87
C ALA A 43 13.42 2.69 16.99
N PRO A 44 13.47 3.84 16.29
CA PRO A 44 12.36 4.77 16.09
C PRO A 44 11.30 4.17 15.16
N GLU A 45 10.06 4.64 15.24
CA GLU A 45 9.02 4.25 14.27
C GLU A 45 9.39 4.74 12.87
N VAL A 46 9.20 3.88 11.86
CA VAL A 46 9.37 4.25 10.45
C VAL A 46 8.30 3.56 9.63
N TYR A 47 7.68 4.33 8.74
CA TYR A 47 6.59 3.89 7.89
C TYR A 47 6.85 4.19 6.42
N MET A 48 6.08 3.53 5.57
CA MET A 48 5.98 3.82 4.14
C MET A 48 4.56 3.56 3.65
N THR A 49 4.21 4.17 2.53
CA THR A 49 2.97 3.87 1.80
C THR A 49 3.19 2.67 0.89
N VAL A 50 2.17 1.84 0.79
CA VAL A 50 2.04 0.77 -0.20
C VAL A 50 0.62 0.73 -0.70
N GLU A 51 0.41 0.33 -1.95
CA GLU A 51 -0.87 0.52 -2.62
C GLU A 51 -1.43 -0.77 -3.20
N LEU A 52 -2.65 -1.10 -2.77
CA LEU A 52 -3.49 -2.10 -3.41
C LEU A 52 -4.31 -1.43 -4.49
N SER A 53 -3.86 -1.60 -5.74
CA SER A 53 -4.46 -0.89 -6.87
C SER A 53 -5.94 -1.22 -7.08
N GLY A 54 -6.65 -0.26 -7.65
CA GLY A 54 -7.88 -0.44 -8.39
C GLY A 54 -7.67 -1.46 -9.51
N LEU A 55 -8.77 -2.09 -9.94
CA LEU A 55 -8.65 -3.13 -10.96
C LEU A 55 -8.53 -2.48 -12.34
N PRO A 56 -7.53 -2.88 -13.15
CA PRO A 56 -7.48 -2.49 -14.56
C PRO A 56 -8.67 -3.11 -15.32
N PRO A 57 -8.83 -2.82 -16.63
CA PRO A 57 -9.76 -3.56 -17.47
C PRO A 57 -9.59 -5.08 -17.33
N GLY A 58 -10.69 -5.83 -17.38
CA GLY A 58 -10.70 -7.28 -17.14
C GLY A 58 -9.84 -8.10 -18.09
N ASN A 59 -9.47 -7.55 -19.24
CA ASN A 59 -8.58 -8.16 -20.23
C ASN A 59 -7.09 -7.78 -20.03
N SER A 60 -6.76 -6.96 -19.03
CA SER A 60 -5.37 -6.65 -18.70
C SER A 60 -4.66 -7.92 -18.20
N PRO A 61 -3.42 -8.20 -18.64
CA PRO A 61 -2.62 -9.31 -18.12
C PRO A 61 -2.42 -9.28 -16.60
N SER A 62 -2.42 -8.09 -15.99
CA SER A 62 -2.27 -7.91 -14.54
C SER A 62 -3.57 -8.10 -13.75
N PHE A 63 -4.74 -8.14 -14.41
CA PHE A 63 -6.04 -8.12 -13.75
C PHE A 63 -6.18 -9.22 -12.70
N THR A 64 -5.89 -10.47 -13.08
CA THR A 64 -6.04 -11.63 -12.20
C THR A 64 -5.20 -11.51 -10.93
N GLN A 65 -3.96 -11.06 -11.05
CA GLN A 65 -3.03 -10.94 -9.93
C GLN A 65 -3.45 -9.80 -8.98
N LEU A 66 -3.75 -8.62 -9.53
CA LEU A 66 -4.20 -7.48 -8.73
C LEU A 66 -5.54 -7.75 -8.06
N LYS A 67 -6.45 -8.44 -8.76
CA LYS A 67 -7.72 -8.89 -8.19
C LYS A 67 -7.51 -9.85 -7.02
N ALA A 68 -6.60 -10.82 -7.14
CA ALA A 68 -6.33 -11.75 -6.05
C ALA A 68 -5.80 -11.03 -4.79
N ALA A 69 -4.88 -10.08 -4.94
CA ALA A 69 -4.39 -9.27 -3.82
C ALA A 69 -5.51 -8.44 -3.18
N ARG A 70 -6.32 -7.78 -4.01
CA ARG A 70 -7.46 -6.97 -3.55
C ARG A 70 -8.54 -7.82 -2.85
N ASP A 71 -8.81 -9.03 -3.35
CA ASP A 71 -9.76 -9.95 -2.74
C ASP A 71 -9.26 -10.46 -1.39
N ALA A 72 -7.97 -10.78 -1.25
CA ALA A 72 -7.37 -11.18 0.02
C ALA A 72 -7.51 -10.08 1.09
N PHE A 73 -7.25 -8.84 0.71
CA PHE A 73 -7.47 -7.68 1.58
C PHE A 73 -8.93 -7.53 2.00
N LYS A 74 -9.87 -7.56 1.05
CA LYS A 74 -11.31 -7.48 1.35
C LYS A 74 -11.79 -8.65 2.21
N GLN A 75 -11.27 -9.85 1.98
CA GLN A 75 -11.62 -11.04 2.76
C GLN A 75 -11.17 -10.89 4.21
N PHE A 76 -9.99 -10.33 4.47
CA PHE A 76 -9.54 -10.02 5.83
C PHE A 76 -10.54 -9.10 6.54
N PHE A 77 -10.93 -7.98 5.92
CA PHE A 77 -11.92 -7.06 6.52
C PHE A 77 -13.33 -7.63 6.59
N LYS A 78 -13.70 -8.59 5.73
CA LYS A 78 -14.97 -9.31 5.86
C LYS A 78 -14.98 -10.22 7.09
N ALA A 79 -13.86 -10.89 7.35
CA ALA A 79 -13.70 -11.82 8.46
C ALA A 79 -13.41 -11.11 9.80
N ASN A 80 -12.87 -9.89 9.75
CA ASN A 80 -12.46 -9.09 10.90
C ASN A 80 -13.19 -7.74 10.90
N ALA A 81 -12.89 -6.84 11.84
CA ALA A 81 -13.26 -5.41 11.77
C ALA A 81 -14.74 -5.10 11.42
N GLY A 82 -15.69 -5.97 11.81
CA GLY A 82 -17.12 -5.79 11.53
C GLY A 82 -17.49 -5.74 10.05
N GLY A 83 -16.65 -6.23 9.13
CA GLY A 83 -16.95 -6.20 7.69
C GLY A 83 -16.65 -4.89 6.97
N THR A 84 -16.12 -3.88 7.68
CA THR A 84 -16.01 -2.52 7.15
C THR A 84 -14.67 -2.32 6.44
N LEU A 85 -14.71 -1.97 5.15
CA LEU A 85 -13.52 -1.58 4.40
C LEU A 85 -13.13 -0.14 4.70
N PRO A 86 -11.85 0.23 4.51
CA PRO A 86 -11.39 1.60 4.67
C PRO A 86 -12.19 2.62 3.84
N GLY A 87 -12.50 3.75 4.49
CA GLY A 87 -13.19 4.89 3.87
C GLY A 87 -12.23 5.84 3.11
N LEU A 88 -12.70 7.04 2.79
CA LEU A 88 -11.89 8.08 2.10
C LEU A 88 -10.89 8.78 3.03
N THR A 89 -10.87 8.40 4.31
CA THR A 89 -9.95 8.88 5.32
C THR A 89 -9.20 7.70 5.91
N TYR A 90 -8.04 7.95 6.49
CA TYR A 90 -7.26 6.89 7.15
C TYR A 90 -7.99 6.36 8.38
N ASP A 91 -8.29 5.07 8.36
CA ASP A 91 -8.64 4.28 9.54
C ASP A 91 -7.34 3.74 10.16
N PHE A 92 -7.19 3.89 11.48
CA PHE A 92 -6.00 3.46 12.22
C PHE A 92 -6.25 2.16 12.98
N TYR A 93 -5.28 1.25 12.96
CA TYR A 93 -5.41 -0.08 13.56
C TYR A 93 -4.53 -0.21 14.80
N HIS A 94 -5.19 -0.52 15.92
CA HIS A 94 -4.55 -0.77 17.21
C HIS A 94 -5.13 -2.06 17.84
N PRO A 95 -4.35 -3.15 17.94
CA PRO A 95 -2.96 -3.29 17.48
C PRO A 95 -2.85 -3.23 15.93
N PRO A 96 -1.66 -2.88 15.38
CA PRO A 96 -1.47 -2.87 13.94
C PRO A 96 -1.46 -4.31 13.39
N VAL A 97 -1.91 -4.47 12.15
CA VAL A 97 -2.14 -5.79 11.53
C VAL A 97 -0.84 -6.33 10.93
N PRO A 98 -0.33 -7.52 11.33
CA PRO A 98 0.83 -8.11 10.67
C PRO A 98 0.54 -8.42 9.21
N VAL A 99 1.45 -8.01 8.31
CA VAL A 99 1.30 -8.19 6.86
C VAL A 99 2.56 -8.74 6.20
N GLN A 100 2.37 -9.52 5.14
CA GLN A 100 3.41 -9.87 4.17
C GLN A 100 2.96 -9.42 2.79
N ILE A 101 3.83 -8.70 2.07
CA ILE A 101 3.49 -8.02 0.83
C ILE A 101 4.53 -8.36 -0.24
N ASP A 102 4.05 -8.75 -1.43
CA ASP A 102 4.85 -8.79 -2.66
C ASP A 102 4.36 -7.68 -3.60
N GLY A 103 5.29 -7.00 -4.27
CA GLY A 103 4.94 -6.00 -5.27
C GLY A 103 6.16 -5.38 -5.93
N SER A 104 5.92 -4.39 -6.78
CA SER A 104 6.97 -3.65 -7.48
C SER A 104 7.29 -2.35 -6.74
N LEU A 105 8.57 -1.96 -6.71
CA LEU A 105 8.94 -0.64 -6.23
C LEU A 105 8.43 0.43 -7.20
N PHE A 106 7.96 1.53 -6.63
CA PHE A 106 7.52 2.71 -7.35
C PHE A 106 8.09 3.96 -6.69
N PHE A 107 8.72 4.82 -7.48
CA PHE A 107 9.23 6.10 -7.00
C PHE A 107 8.21 7.18 -7.35
N ASP A 108 7.36 7.54 -6.38
CA ASP A 108 6.31 8.50 -6.64
C ASP A 108 6.88 9.93 -6.68
N MET A 109 7.30 10.32 -7.88
CA MET A 109 7.81 11.66 -8.16
C MET A 109 6.81 12.78 -7.90
N THR A 110 5.51 12.47 -7.84
CA THR A 110 4.51 13.48 -7.46
C THR A 110 4.69 13.95 -6.02
N HIS A 111 5.32 13.12 -5.18
CA HIS A 111 5.70 13.44 -3.80
C HIS A 111 7.09 14.06 -3.64
N ALA A 112 7.88 14.18 -4.71
CA ALA A 112 9.18 14.85 -4.67
C ALA A 112 9.03 16.36 -4.40
N THR A 113 7.92 16.96 -4.85
CA THR A 113 7.55 18.35 -4.57
C THR A 113 6.11 18.39 -4.06
N GLY A 114 5.90 18.87 -2.84
CA GLY A 114 4.56 19.02 -2.26
C GLY A 114 4.33 18.16 -1.02
N SER A 115 3.08 17.70 -0.84
CA SER A 115 2.70 16.90 0.33
C SER A 115 3.28 15.49 0.23
N ARG A 116 4.03 15.07 1.26
CA ARG A 116 4.45 13.67 1.41
C ARG A 116 3.25 12.73 1.56
N PRO A 117 3.37 11.47 1.13
CA PRO A 117 2.29 10.50 1.21
C PRO A 117 1.94 10.18 2.67
N GLY A 118 0.73 9.65 2.88
CA GLY A 118 0.26 9.20 4.19
C GLY A 118 -0.40 10.27 5.08
N PRO A 119 -0.96 9.84 6.23
CA PRO A 119 -1.71 10.70 7.13
C PRO A 119 -0.79 11.73 7.82
N PRO A 120 -1.27 12.97 8.06
CA PRO A 120 -0.46 14.04 8.69
C PRO A 120 0.25 13.63 9.99
N SER A 121 -0.39 12.79 10.82
CA SER A 121 0.15 12.32 12.10
C SER A 121 1.36 11.38 11.99
N LEU A 122 1.59 10.77 10.82
CA LEU A 122 2.70 9.83 10.59
C LEU A 122 3.80 10.40 9.67
N LYS A 123 3.55 11.52 8.97
CA LYS A 123 4.44 12.08 7.94
C LYS A 123 5.89 12.31 8.39
N SER A 124 6.11 12.75 9.63
CA SER A 124 7.47 12.97 10.16
C SER A 124 8.30 11.68 10.26
N ARG A 125 7.63 10.52 10.22
CA ARG A 125 8.21 9.17 10.32
C ARG A 125 8.10 8.37 9.01
N MET A 126 7.78 9.06 7.91
CA MET A 126 7.71 8.51 6.55
C MET A 126 8.85 9.14 5.72
N PRO A 127 10.07 8.59 5.79
CA PRO A 127 11.27 9.28 5.30
C PRO A 127 11.46 9.20 3.78
N VAL A 128 10.69 8.36 3.09
CA VAL A 128 10.85 8.09 1.65
C VAL A 128 9.55 8.38 0.89
N ILE A 129 9.71 8.65 -0.39
CA ILE A 129 8.63 8.70 -1.39
C ILE A 129 8.62 7.43 -2.28
N TRP A 130 9.35 6.41 -1.81
CA TRP A 130 9.30 5.06 -2.37
C TRP A 130 8.10 4.32 -1.81
N GLU A 131 7.44 3.61 -2.69
CA GLU A 131 6.25 2.84 -2.38
C GLU A 131 6.35 1.43 -2.96
N VAL A 132 5.46 0.56 -2.50
CA VAL A 132 5.17 -0.68 -3.22
C VAL A 132 3.85 -0.48 -3.95
N HIS A 133 3.94 -0.23 -5.26
CA HIS A 133 2.79 -0.08 -6.16
C HIS A 133 3.14 -0.73 -7.51
N PRO A 134 2.36 -1.72 -7.98
CA PRO A 134 1.21 -2.30 -7.31
C PRO A 134 1.62 -3.37 -6.30
N ILE A 135 0.82 -3.56 -5.26
CA ILE A 135 0.83 -4.80 -4.50
C ILE A 135 0.26 -5.93 -5.36
N THR A 136 1.04 -6.99 -5.53
CA THR A 136 0.69 -8.18 -6.31
C THR A 136 0.30 -9.37 -5.45
N LYS A 137 0.66 -9.35 -4.16
CA LYS A 137 0.21 -10.32 -3.15
C LYS A 137 0.21 -9.64 -1.78
N ILE A 138 -0.82 -9.92 -0.99
CA ILE A 138 -0.89 -9.51 0.41
C ILE A 138 -1.41 -10.67 1.25
N LEU A 139 -0.78 -10.89 2.40
CA LEU A 139 -1.24 -11.79 3.45
C LEU A 139 -1.39 -10.96 4.72
N LEU A 140 -2.57 -11.01 5.33
CA LEU A 140 -2.89 -10.35 6.60
C LEU A 140 -3.17 -11.42 7.67
N LYS A 141 -2.73 -11.21 8.90
CA LYS A 141 -2.81 -12.19 10.00
C LYS A 141 -3.52 -11.63 11.22
#